data_AF-A0A950EL24-F1
#
_entry.id   AF-A0A950EL24-F1
#
_cell.length_a   1.000
_cell.length_b   1.000
_cell.length_c   1.000
_cell.angle_alpha   90.00
_cell.angle_beta   90.00
_cell.angle_gamma   90.00
#
_symmetry.space_group_name_H-M   'P 1'
#
loop_
_entity.id
_entity.type
_entity.pdbx_description
1 polymer ?
#
loop_
_entity_poly.entity_id
_entity_poly.type
_entity_poly.pdbx_seq_one_letter_code
_entity_poly.pdbx_strand_id
1 'polypeptide(L)' 'MTATLMAETDERADARGPEALAVSCQGLTKSFGGAENRVTVLRGIDLDIFAGEL' A
#
# COMPACT_ATOMS: atom_id res chain seq x y z
N MET A 1 27.09 1.05 -20.87
CA MET A 1 25.67 1.44 -20.73
C MET A 1 24.82 0.21 -20.91
N THR A 2 24.42 -0.45 -19.82
CA THR A 2 23.38 -1.48 -19.87
C THR A 2 22.65 -1.44 -18.54
N ALA A 3 21.55 -0.71 -18.50
CA ALA A 3 20.64 -0.67 -17.37
C ALA A 3 19.75 -1.92 -17.46
N THR A 4 19.97 -2.89 -16.58
CA THR A 4 18.98 -3.94 -16.31
C THR A 4 17.99 -3.35 -15.31
N LEU A 5 16.96 -2.67 -15.81
CA LEU A 5 15.75 -2.45 -15.03
C LEU A 5 15.04 -3.81 -14.98
N MET A 6 15.10 -4.48 -13.83
CA MET A 6 14.08 -5.45 -13.50
C MET A 6 12.78 -4.67 -13.41
N ALA A 7 11.92 -4.86 -14.41
CA ALA A 7 10.54 -4.45 -14.33
C ALA A 7 9.95 -5.20 -13.14
N GLU A 8 9.77 -4.50 -12.02
CA GLU A 8 8.71 -4.84 -11.08
C GLU A 8 7.42 -4.81 -11.89
N THR A 9 6.95 -5.99 -12.26
CA THR A 9 5.62 -6.22 -12.79
C THR A 9 4.62 -5.69 -11.77
N ASP A 10 4.18 -4.46 -11.98
CA ASP A 10 2.96 -3.91 -11.41
C ASP A 10 1.78 -4.66 -12.04
N GLU A 11 1.57 -5.89 -11.56
CA GLU A 11 0.48 -6.78 -11.96
C GLU A 11 -0.70 -6.61 -10.99
N ARG A 12 -1.05 -5.36 -10.65
CA ARG A 12 -2.18 -5.03 -9.74
C ARG A 12 -3.28 -4.23 -10.42
N ALA A 13 -3.50 -4.47 -11.71
CA ALA A 13 -4.56 -3.81 -12.46
C ALA A 13 -5.32 -4.79 -13.37
N ASP A 14 -5.76 -5.93 -12.85
CA ASP A 14 -6.81 -6.70 -13.50
C ASP A 14 -7.90 -7.10 -12.51
N ALA A 15 -8.97 -6.31 -12.49
CA ALA A 15 -10.26 -6.77 -11.99
C ALA A 15 -11.38 -5.94 -12.64
N ARG A 16 -11.69 -6.25 -13.91
CA ARG A 16 -13.01 -5.93 -14.49
C ARG A 16 -14.03 -7.00 -14.09
N GLY A 17 -14.23 -7.17 -12.78
CA GLY A 17 -15.20 -8.09 -12.17
C GLY A 17 -15.67 -7.55 -10.81
N PRO A 18 -16.75 -8.11 -10.22
CA PRO A 18 -17.42 -7.57 -9.03
C PRO A 18 -16.58 -7.58 -7.73
N GLU A 19 -15.35 -8.13 -7.76
CA GLU A 19 -14.40 -8.17 -6.64
C GLU A 19 -13.13 -7.38 -6.99
N ALA A 20 -13.29 -6.17 -7.52
CA ALA A 20 -12.16 -5.32 -7.81
C ALA A 20 -11.48 -4.84 -6.53
N LEU A 21 -10.16 -4.99 -6.43
CA LEU A 21 -9.38 -4.41 -5.34
C LEU A 21 -9.54 -2.88 -5.37
N ALA A 22 -10.15 -2.33 -4.32
CA ALA A 22 -10.50 -0.91 -4.24
C ALA A 22 -9.45 -0.10 -3.47
N VAL A 23 -8.87 -0.68 -2.42
CA VAL A 23 -7.80 -0.05 -1.63
C VAL A 23 -6.70 -1.09 -1.42
N SER A 24 -5.46 -0.67 -1.58
CA SER A 24 -4.31 -1.48 -1.18
C SER A 24 -3.23 -0.59 -0.57
N CYS A 25 -2.67 -1.02 0.55
CA CYS A 25 -1.46 -0.45 1.11
C CYS A 25 -0.57 -1.53 1.74
N GLN A 26 0.73 -1.29 1.69
CA GLN A 26 1.73 -2.18 2.24
C GLN A 26 2.75 -1.37 3.05
N GLY A 27 3.16 -1.87 4.20
CA GLY A 27 4.16 -1.28 5.07
C GLY A 27 3.74 0.06 5.67
N LEU A 28 2.43 0.38 5.70
CA LEU A 28 1.95 1.70 6.09
C LEU A 28 2.35 2.00 7.53
N THR A 29 3.24 2.97 7.65
CA THR A 29 3.76 3.46 8.93
C THR A 29 3.47 4.94 9.03
N LYS A 30 2.83 5.34 10.12
CA LYS A 30 2.43 6.72 10.34
C LYS A 30 2.80 7.14 11.74
N SER A 31 3.37 8.32 11.85
CA SER A 31 3.70 8.94 13.12
C SER A 31 3.18 10.37 13.18
N PHE A 32 2.80 10.82 14.36
CA PHE A 32 2.37 12.18 14.64
C PHE A 32 3.22 12.79 15.75
N GLY A 33 3.24 14.12 15.83
CA GLY A 33 4.05 14.87 16.80
C GLY A 33 5.42 15.30 16.26
N GLY A 34 6.02 16.28 16.96
CA GLY A 34 7.33 16.86 16.62
C GLY A 34 8.50 16.12 17.27
N ALA A 35 9.70 16.68 17.15
CA ALA A 35 10.97 16.05 17.54
C ALA A 35 10.95 15.43 18.96
N GLU A 36 10.35 16.13 19.91
CA GLU A 36 10.43 15.77 21.33
C GLU A 36 9.29 14.83 21.76
N ASN A 37 8.20 14.77 20.97
CA ASN A 37 7.02 13.97 21.30
C ASN A 37 6.43 13.31 20.06
N ARG A 38 7.25 12.50 19.38
CA ARG A 38 6.84 11.74 18.20
C ARG A 38 6.23 10.41 18.62
N VAL A 39 4.98 10.17 18.22
CA VAL A 39 4.25 8.92 18.47
C VAL A 39 4.03 8.19 17.16
N THR A 40 4.34 6.90 17.12
CA THR A 40 4.01 6.04 15.96
C THR A 40 2.63 5.43 16.16
N VAL A 41 1.71 5.74 15.25
CA VAL A 41 0.30 5.33 15.29
C VAL A 41 -0.02 4.15 14.39
N LEU A 42 0.69 3.99 13.28
CA LEU A 42 0.61 2.82 12.41
C LEU A 42 2.01 2.24 12.28
N ARG A 43 2.15 0.91 12.36
CA ARG A 43 3.43 0.21 12.30
C ARG A 43 3.35 -0.91 11.27
N GLY A 44 3.87 -0.65 10.07
CA GLY A 44 3.99 -1.67 9.02
C GLY A 44 2.66 -2.33 8.66
N ILE A 45 1.60 -1.52 8.48
CA ILE A 45 0.26 -2.05 8.19
C ILE A 45 0.16 -2.42 6.70
N ASP A 46 -0.26 -3.66 6.45
CA ASP A 46 -0.65 -4.16 5.14
C ASP A 46 -2.17 -4.32 5.12
N LEU A 47 -2.84 -3.78 4.10
CA LEU A 47 -4.30 -3.79 3.99
C LEU A 47 -4.72 -3.82 2.53
N ASP A 48 -5.60 -4.74 2.21
CA ASP A 48 -6.30 -4.85 0.95
C ASP A 48 -7.81 -4.79 1.24
N ILE A 49 -8.54 -3.93 0.52
CA ILE A 49 -9.99 -3.80 0.61
C ILE A 49 -10.55 -3.98 -0.79
N PHE A 50 -11.49 -4.89 -0.95
CA PHE A 50 -12.22 -5.13 -2.19
C PHE A 50 -13.46 -4.23 -2.28
N ALA A 51 -13.88 -3.94 -3.51
CA ALA A 51 -15.04 -3.09 -3.76
C ALA A 51 -16.32 -3.70 -3.15
N GLY A 52 -17.00 -2.93 -2.30
CA GLY A 52 -18.24 -3.34 -1.64
C GLY A 52 -18.08 -3.91 -0.23
N GLU A 53 -16.85 -4.04 0.27
CA GLU A 53 -16.58 -4.36 1.67
C GLU A 53 -16.88 -3.16 2.59
N LEU A 54 -17.29 -3.44 3.84
CA LEU A 54 -17.64 -2.44 4.87
C LEU A 54 -16.75 -2.58 6.10
#